data_AF-A0A3P8V8N1-F1
#
_entry.id   AF-A0A3P8V8N1-F1
#
_cell.length_a   1.000
_cell.length_b   1.000
_cell.length_c   1.000
_cell.angle_alpha   90.00
_cell.angle_beta   90.00
_cell.angle_gamma   90.00
#
_symmetry.space_group_name_H-M   'P 1'
#
loop_
_entity.id
_entity.type
_entity.pdbx_description
1 polymer ?
#
loop_
_entity_poly.entity_id
_entity_poly.type
_entity_poly.pdbx_seq_one_letter_code
_entity_poly.pdbx_strand_id
1 'polypeptide(L)'
;MDCETLRRKLFYKSPTQPTVLYPGFVYTVSLDLPLIERRRRLTYFCLLGNYLFSLHLLKILFLRTDKNMSHPSTLDLDRYSSLEKARRSTSRNQPRVQAKFGEVLCDFCTTRKQKAEKSCLVCLASYCETHLQSHYDYPALMKHKLVKATGQMREKICAQHDKLLEAFCRTDETSVCVLCMMDEHKHHDIVPAGTERTEKQKQLGVTLHKSQHRIDQRVKKWQDLRQAVESLKHSAQTALEENERIFTEILLTMERKYNEAKEMILTHERTTVTRAEIVLGRLEEEITLLRKKHTDLEKLSHTDDHIHFLQGWQSLSGPSGYEDLNNISVAPNYSFDSTKRAIAALKVQIEEITKTEMSKISGAVKDVYITQEGETKTKRESSVRDEPRMREEPRTREEPRTREEPRTREDFLKYSCQLILDVNTIHPNLHLSEGNRAATMKTEPKNYPDHPDRFDHWQQVVCKESLTGSRSYWEVDWRGTEIDIAVTYRGIRRKGNANDCSLGWNEKSWSLYCSESSFSFVHANKRKDIPVPSSSRIGVYVDRATGTLAFYSVSNDMQLLHKVNTTFTEPLYPAFSVWGFGTTIRL
;
A
#
# COMPACT_ATOMS: atom_id res chain seq x y z
N MET A 1 -2.54 -11.08 31.93
CA MET A 1 -1.93 -11.11 33.27
C MET A 1 -2.17 -9.77 33.91
N ASP A 2 -2.93 -9.79 35.00
CA ASP A 2 -3.55 -8.64 35.67
C ASP A 2 -2.59 -7.79 36.50
N CYS A 3 -2.98 -6.52 36.66
CA CYS A 3 -2.19 -5.42 37.22
C CYS A 3 -2.28 -5.31 38.75
N GLU A 4 -2.19 -6.43 39.49
CA GLU A 4 -2.47 -6.45 40.94
C GLU A 4 -1.32 -6.89 41.86
N THR A 5 -0.07 -6.95 41.37
CA THR A 5 1.07 -7.45 42.19
C THR A 5 2.18 -6.42 42.46
N LEU A 6 1.90 -5.10 42.43
CA LEU A 6 2.92 -4.07 42.71
C LEU A 6 2.43 -2.92 43.59
N ARG A 7 1.50 -3.20 44.53
CA ARG A 7 0.97 -2.18 45.46
C ARG A 7 1.10 -2.50 46.95
N ARG A 8 2.10 -3.28 47.35
CA ARG A 8 2.42 -3.50 48.78
C ARG A 8 3.92 -3.49 49.04
N LYS A 9 4.42 -2.34 49.47
CA LYS A 9 5.42 -2.16 50.55
C LYS A 9 5.59 -0.66 50.80
N LEU A 10 5.79 -0.31 52.07
CA LEU A 10 5.97 1.04 52.66
C LEU A 10 4.72 1.68 53.27
N PHE A 11 4.23 1.09 54.37
CA PHE A 11 3.83 1.83 55.57
C PHE A 11 3.92 0.91 56.78
N TYR A 12 4.87 1.17 57.71
CA TYR A 12 4.75 0.81 59.13
C TYR A 12 5.53 1.83 59.99
N LYS A 13 4.82 2.36 60.99
CA LYS A 13 5.16 3.21 62.15
C LYS A 13 6.26 2.56 63.05
N SER A 14 7.02 3.16 63.99
CA SER A 14 7.01 4.41 64.80
C SER A 14 8.31 4.45 65.70
N PRO A 15 8.39 5.05 66.92
CA PRO A 15 8.94 6.38 67.26
C PRO A 15 10.09 6.37 68.32
N THR A 16 10.79 7.51 68.54
CA THR A 16 11.32 7.97 69.85
C THR A 16 11.98 9.38 69.79
N GLN A 17 11.70 10.20 70.81
CA GLN A 17 12.27 11.53 71.18
C GLN A 17 13.39 11.35 72.25
N PRO A 18 14.17 12.36 72.76
CA PRO A 18 13.78 13.76 73.08
C PRO A 18 14.82 14.93 72.94
N THR A 19 14.23 16.14 72.86
CA THR A 19 14.52 17.51 73.41
C THR A 19 15.93 18.03 73.80
N VAL A 20 16.27 19.26 73.33
CA VAL A 20 16.83 20.39 74.14
C VAL A 20 16.34 21.75 73.55
N LEU A 21 15.92 22.68 74.42
CA LEU A 21 15.40 24.06 74.19
C LEU A 21 16.55 25.11 74.23
N TYR A 22 16.56 26.27 73.54
CA TYR A 22 15.92 27.58 73.86
C TYR A 22 16.42 28.70 72.86
N PRO A 23 15.95 29.98 72.85
CA PRO A 23 15.17 30.61 71.75
C PRO A 23 15.80 31.86 71.06
N GLY A 24 15.16 32.36 69.98
CA GLY A 24 15.38 33.70 69.42
C GLY A 24 14.62 34.00 68.11
N PHE A 25 13.82 35.07 68.11
CA PHE A 25 12.93 35.64 67.06
C PHE A 25 13.56 35.76 65.64
N VAL A 26 12.87 35.79 64.49
CA VAL A 26 11.74 36.64 64.00
C VAL A 26 11.08 35.97 62.75
N TYR A 27 9.80 36.25 62.54
CA TYR A 27 8.92 35.79 61.44
C TYR A 27 9.47 35.96 60.01
N THR A 28 9.36 34.90 59.20
CA THR A 28 9.17 34.98 57.73
C THR A 28 8.06 34.02 57.34
N VAL A 29 7.04 34.54 56.65
CA VAL A 29 5.92 33.77 56.11
C VAL A 29 6.44 32.97 54.91
N SER A 30 6.64 31.67 55.10
CA SER A 30 6.86 30.71 54.02
C SER A 30 5.50 30.14 53.62
N LEU A 31 5.04 30.45 52.41
CA LEU A 31 3.92 29.75 51.79
C LEU A 31 4.45 28.43 51.21
N ASP A 32 4.12 27.35 51.90
CA ASP A 32 4.24 25.97 51.44
C ASP A 32 3.49 25.77 50.11
N LEU A 33 4.21 25.49 49.02
CA LEU A 33 3.65 24.80 47.85
C LEU A 33 3.80 23.27 48.04
N PRO A 34 2.75 22.46 47.80
CA PRO A 34 2.77 21.03 48.14
C PRO A 34 3.65 20.19 47.21
N LEU A 35 4.11 19.06 47.74
CA LEU A 35 4.84 17.92 47.15
C LEU A 35 4.18 17.23 45.91
N ILE A 36 3.36 17.94 45.14
CA ILE A 36 2.69 17.47 43.91
C ILE A 36 3.50 17.85 42.65
N GLU A 37 4.35 18.88 42.70
CA GLU A 37 5.15 19.33 41.55
C GLU A 37 6.35 18.43 41.23
N ARG A 38 6.93 17.73 42.21
CA ARG A 38 8.05 16.77 41.98
C ARG A 38 7.58 15.44 41.38
N ARG A 39 6.32 15.04 41.58
CA ARG A 39 5.76 13.80 41.00
C ARG A 39 5.31 13.96 39.54
N ARG A 40 5.02 15.18 39.07
CA ARG A 40 4.67 15.45 37.66
C ARG A 40 5.87 15.58 36.73
N ARG A 41 7.04 16.01 37.23
CA ARG A 41 8.28 16.06 36.43
C ARG A 41 8.89 14.69 36.14
N LEU A 42 8.67 13.67 36.99
CA LEU A 42 9.14 12.30 36.75
C LEU A 42 8.22 11.48 35.84
N THR A 43 6.92 11.76 35.77
CA THR A 43 6.01 11.09 34.82
C THR A 43 6.11 11.67 33.41
N TYR A 44 6.40 12.96 33.23
CA TYR A 44 6.64 13.55 31.91
C TYR A 44 7.99 13.17 31.30
N PHE A 45 9.04 12.96 32.12
CA PHE A 45 10.31 12.41 31.63
C PHE A 45 10.25 10.90 31.33
N CYS A 46 9.40 10.13 32.00
CA CYS A 46 9.21 8.71 31.68
C CYS A 46 8.42 8.47 30.38
N LEU A 47 7.54 9.38 29.94
CA LEU A 47 6.76 9.21 28.70
C LEU A 47 7.54 9.63 27.44
N LEU A 48 8.39 10.66 27.51
CA LEU A 48 9.29 11.04 26.42
C LEU A 48 10.53 10.13 26.33
N GLY A 49 11.01 9.62 27.48
CA GLY A 49 12.09 8.63 27.52
C GLY A 49 11.68 7.30 26.87
N ASN A 50 10.45 6.82 27.05
CA ASN A 50 9.99 5.56 26.47
C ASN A 50 9.78 5.62 24.94
N TYR A 51 9.50 6.79 24.36
CA TYR A 51 9.41 6.95 22.89
C TYR A 51 10.78 7.01 22.22
N LEU A 52 11.75 7.68 22.83
CA LEU A 52 13.15 7.68 22.34
C LEU A 52 13.83 6.32 22.56
N PHE A 53 13.52 5.63 23.66
CA PHE A 53 13.99 4.25 23.89
C PHE A 53 13.30 3.26 22.94
N SER A 54 12.02 3.47 22.58
CA SER A 54 11.30 2.68 21.58
C SER A 54 11.89 2.86 20.17
N LEU A 55 12.27 4.07 19.77
CA LEU A 55 12.98 4.33 18.50
C LEU A 55 14.41 3.76 18.50
N HIS A 56 15.09 3.74 19.64
CA HIS A 56 16.43 3.13 19.77
C HIS A 56 16.36 1.59 19.83
N LEU A 57 15.30 1.00 20.41
CA LEU A 57 14.99 -0.43 20.36
C LEU A 57 14.48 -0.86 18.98
N LEU A 58 13.74 0.01 18.27
CA LEU A 58 13.43 -0.17 16.84
C LEU A 58 14.70 -0.12 16.01
N LYS A 59 15.66 0.78 16.27
CA LYS A 59 17.00 0.73 15.64
C LYS A 59 17.73 -0.60 15.92
N ILE A 60 17.64 -1.18 17.12
CA ILE A 60 18.26 -2.47 17.47
C ILE A 60 17.51 -3.68 16.88
N LEU A 61 16.18 -3.62 16.71
CA LEU A 61 15.37 -4.68 16.10
C LEU A 61 15.38 -4.63 14.55
N PHE A 62 15.51 -3.44 13.95
CA PHE A 62 15.64 -3.25 12.50
C PHE A 62 17.05 -3.61 12.01
N LEU A 63 18.11 -3.20 12.72
CA LEU A 63 19.49 -3.61 12.40
C LEU A 63 19.77 -5.11 12.61
N ARG A 64 18.88 -5.83 13.31
CA ARG A 64 18.99 -7.29 13.51
C ARG A 64 18.23 -8.10 12.46
N THR A 65 17.36 -7.46 11.67
CA THR A 65 16.62 -8.11 10.56
C THR A 65 17.32 -7.96 9.20
N ASP A 66 18.25 -7.02 9.05
CA ASP A 66 19.00 -6.82 7.79
C ASP A 66 20.21 -7.76 7.56
N LYS A 67 20.59 -8.60 8.53
CA LYS A 67 21.76 -9.49 8.39
C LYS A 67 21.50 -10.86 7.76
N ASN A 68 20.29 -11.16 7.29
CA ASN A 68 19.93 -12.51 6.82
C ASN A 68 19.46 -12.65 5.36
N MET A 69 19.64 -11.64 4.49
CA MET A 69 19.17 -11.72 3.10
C MET A 69 20.24 -11.39 2.03
N SER A 70 21.50 -11.73 2.29
CA SER A 70 22.57 -11.67 1.28
C SER A 70 23.08 -13.07 0.90
N HIS A 71 22.28 -13.83 0.15
CA HIS A 71 22.82 -14.80 -0.80
C HIS A 71 22.14 -14.58 -2.15
N PRO A 72 22.89 -14.19 -3.20
CA PRO A 72 22.35 -14.17 -4.54
C PRO A 72 22.06 -15.62 -4.92
N SER A 73 20.78 -15.96 -5.13
CA SER A 73 20.43 -17.20 -5.79
C SER A 73 20.88 -17.11 -7.24
N THR A 74 22.10 -17.59 -7.50
CA THR A 74 22.57 -17.92 -8.84
C THR A 74 21.71 -19.06 -9.38
N LEU A 75 21.21 -18.93 -10.61
CA LEU A 75 20.75 -20.10 -11.35
C LEU A 75 21.98 -20.97 -11.63
N ASP A 76 22.24 -21.90 -10.72
CA ASP A 76 23.30 -22.89 -10.87
C ASP A 76 22.80 -23.96 -11.83
N LEU A 77 22.97 -23.69 -13.14
CA LEU A 77 22.52 -24.54 -14.24
C LEU A 77 23.13 -25.96 -14.18
N ASP A 78 24.16 -26.17 -13.37
CA ASP A 78 24.85 -27.44 -13.15
C ASP A 78 24.12 -28.43 -12.24
N ARG A 79 23.11 -27.98 -11.48
CA ARG A 79 22.45 -28.85 -10.48
C ARG A 79 21.54 -29.91 -11.11
N TYR A 80 21.06 -29.70 -12.33
CA TYR A 80 20.16 -30.66 -13.00
C TYR A 80 20.90 -31.92 -13.51
N SER A 81 22.21 -31.84 -13.80
CA SER A 81 23.01 -33.01 -14.17
C SER A 81 23.35 -33.92 -12.97
N SER A 82 23.28 -33.38 -11.75
CA SER A 82 23.72 -34.04 -10.53
C SER A 82 22.59 -34.80 -9.81
N LEU A 83 21.33 -34.41 -10.03
CA LEU A 83 20.17 -35.01 -9.34
C LEU A 83 19.77 -36.40 -9.89
N GLU A 84 20.15 -36.75 -11.13
CA GLU A 84 19.99 -38.12 -11.64
C GLU A 84 20.99 -39.11 -11.05
N LYS A 85 22.18 -38.63 -10.62
CA LYS A 85 23.22 -39.49 -10.03
C LYS A 85 22.94 -39.88 -8.58
N ALA A 86 22.10 -39.13 -7.86
CA ALA A 86 21.90 -39.30 -6.42
C ALA A 86 20.78 -40.28 -6.02
N ARG A 87 20.03 -40.86 -6.97
CA ARG A 87 18.87 -41.72 -6.66
C ARG A 87 19.12 -43.23 -6.59
N ARG A 88 20.36 -43.72 -6.65
CA ARG A 88 20.65 -45.14 -6.42
C ARG A 88 21.95 -45.37 -5.65
N SER A 89 21.87 -45.37 -4.33
CA SER A 89 22.86 -46.06 -3.51
C SER A 89 22.34 -46.37 -2.11
N THR A 90 21.65 -47.50 -1.97
CA THR A 90 21.64 -48.28 -0.72
C THR A 90 21.50 -49.76 -1.06
N SER A 91 22.63 -50.46 -1.20
CA SER A 91 22.82 -51.87 -0.77
C SER A 91 24.27 -52.35 -1.08
N ARG A 92 24.75 -53.27 -0.26
CA ARG A 92 26.13 -53.77 -0.02
C ARG A 92 26.88 -54.43 -1.20
N ASN A 93 28.21 -54.26 -1.16
CA ASN A 93 29.35 -55.11 -1.60
C ASN A 93 29.23 -56.07 -2.82
N GLN A 94 29.91 -55.71 -3.91
CA GLN A 94 30.87 -56.53 -4.71
C GLN A 94 31.47 -55.64 -5.83
N PRO A 95 32.72 -55.84 -6.29
CA PRO A 95 33.28 -55.08 -7.41
C PRO A 95 32.69 -55.60 -8.73
N ARG A 96 31.40 -55.34 -8.95
CA ARG A 96 30.82 -55.38 -10.29
C ARG A 96 31.28 -54.13 -11.00
N VAL A 97 31.94 -54.29 -12.15
CA VAL A 97 32.13 -53.21 -13.12
C VAL A 97 30.74 -52.61 -13.38
N GLN A 98 30.47 -51.43 -12.82
CA GLN A 98 29.29 -50.65 -13.16
C GLN A 98 29.48 -50.25 -14.63
N ALA A 99 28.75 -50.93 -15.52
CA ALA A 99 28.68 -50.55 -16.93
C ALA A 99 28.31 -49.06 -17.00
N LYS A 100 29.10 -48.28 -17.75
CA LYS A 100 28.75 -46.86 -17.98
C LYS A 100 27.39 -46.80 -18.68
N PHE A 101 26.66 -45.71 -18.48
CA PHE A 101 25.36 -45.49 -19.13
C PHE A 101 25.51 -45.68 -20.65
N GLY A 102 24.81 -46.67 -21.22
CA GLY A 102 24.89 -47.02 -22.65
C GLY A 102 25.90 -48.13 -23.03
N GLU A 103 26.62 -48.73 -22.09
CA GLU A 103 27.50 -49.88 -22.38
C GLU A 103 26.75 -51.22 -22.33
N VAL A 104 26.89 -52.00 -23.40
CA VAL A 104 26.27 -53.32 -23.55
C VAL A 104 27.30 -54.39 -23.19
N LEU A 105 26.90 -55.35 -22.36
CA LEU A 105 27.76 -56.43 -21.89
C LEU A 105 27.56 -57.69 -22.71
N CYS A 106 28.58 -58.55 -22.74
CA CYS A 106 28.50 -59.86 -23.38
C CYS A 106 27.60 -60.81 -22.59
N ASP A 107 26.74 -61.55 -23.31
CA ASP A 107 25.77 -62.48 -22.75
C ASP A 107 26.39 -63.84 -22.37
N PHE A 108 27.51 -64.21 -23.01
CA PHE A 108 28.15 -65.52 -22.85
C PHE A 108 29.30 -65.53 -21.83
N CYS A 109 29.77 -64.36 -21.39
CA CYS A 109 30.75 -64.29 -20.31
C CYS A 109 30.11 -64.74 -18.98
N THR A 110 30.61 -65.85 -18.43
CA THR A 110 30.05 -66.49 -17.22
C THR A 110 30.55 -65.85 -15.92
N THR A 111 31.82 -65.45 -15.83
CA THR A 111 32.43 -64.94 -14.58
C THR A 111 32.55 -63.41 -14.58
N ARG A 112 33.33 -62.86 -15.51
CA ARG A 112 33.52 -61.41 -15.69
C ARG A 112 32.94 -60.98 -17.04
N LYS A 113 31.78 -60.32 -17.00
CA LYS A 113 31.13 -59.81 -18.21
C LYS A 113 31.99 -58.76 -18.89
N GLN A 114 32.49 -59.10 -20.08
CA GLN A 114 33.22 -58.18 -20.94
C GLN A 114 32.25 -57.28 -21.68
N LYS A 115 32.74 -56.13 -22.15
CA LYS A 115 32.00 -55.25 -23.05
C LYS A 115 31.71 -56.01 -24.35
N ALA A 116 30.46 -55.98 -24.80
CA ALA A 116 30.10 -56.52 -26.09
C ALA A 116 30.56 -55.57 -27.21
N GLU A 117 31.11 -56.14 -28.28
CA GLU A 117 31.51 -55.40 -29.48
C GLU A 117 30.41 -55.42 -30.53
N LYS A 118 29.84 -56.62 -30.76
CA LYS A 118 28.75 -56.83 -31.70
C LYS A 118 27.60 -57.60 -31.08
N SER A 119 26.42 -57.37 -31.60
CA SER A 119 25.24 -58.19 -31.33
C SER A 119 24.84 -58.93 -32.60
N CYS A 120 24.40 -60.17 -32.45
CA CYS A 120 23.91 -60.99 -33.56
C CYS A 120 22.39 -60.87 -33.67
N LEU A 121 21.88 -60.45 -34.83
CA LEU A 121 20.44 -60.32 -35.08
C LEU A 121 19.73 -61.66 -35.26
N VAL A 122 20.47 -62.77 -35.35
CA VAL A 122 19.91 -64.13 -35.45
C VAL A 122 19.94 -64.82 -34.09
N CYS A 123 21.05 -64.71 -33.34
CA CYS A 123 21.16 -65.31 -32.00
C CYS A 123 20.54 -64.44 -30.90
N LEU A 124 20.17 -63.19 -31.21
CA LEU A 124 19.57 -62.21 -30.30
C LEU A 124 20.40 -61.94 -29.04
N ALA A 125 21.72 -62.05 -29.18
CA ALA A 125 22.68 -61.96 -28.10
C ALA A 125 23.86 -61.06 -28.48
N SER A 126 24.55 -60.55 -27.46
CA SER A 126 25.68 -59.64 -27.56
C SER A 126 26.99 -60.34 -27.15
N TYR A 127 28.03 -60.14 -27.94
CA TYR A 127 29.28 -60.88 -27.86
C TYR A 127 30.45 -59.91 -27.66
N CYS A 128 31.34 -60.20 -26.71
CA CYS A 128 32.68 -59.61 -26.68
C CYS A 128 33.54 -60.23 -27.78
N GLU A 129 34.69 -59.62 -28.08
CA GLU A 129 35.63 -60.05 -29.13
C GLU A 129 35.88 -61.57 -29.12
N THR A 130 36.18 -62.13 -27.94
CA THR A 130 36.46 -63.56 -27.78
C THR A 130 35.28 -64.47 -28.14
N HIS A 131 34.06 -64.12 -27.72
CA HIS A 131 32.87 -64.92 -28.02
C HIS A 131 32.33 -64.66 -29.42
N LEU A 132 32.67 -63.52 -30.02
CA LEU A 132 32.32 -63.17 -31.38
C LEU A 132 33.10 -64.02 -32.40
N GLN A 133 34.28 -64.51 -32.05
CA GLN A 133 35.13 -65.33 -32.93
C GLN A 133 34.39 -66.54 -33.52
N SER A 134 33.48 -67.15 -32.75
CA SER A 134 32.62 -68.25 -33.22
C SER A 134 31.76 -67.89 -34.45
N HIS A 135 31.37 -66.63 -34.60
CA HIS A 135 30.65 -66.16 -35.79
C HIS A 135 31.54 -66.01 -37.02
N TYR A 136 32.86 -65.98 -36.88
CA TYR A 136 33.79 -65.93 -37.99
C TYR A 136 34.35 -67.30 -38.35
N ASP A 137 34.53 -68.20 -37.38
CA ASP A 137 35.19 -69.49 -37.63
C ASP A 137 34.24 -70.59 -38.10
N TYR A 138 32.96 -70.52 -37.72
CA TYR A 138 31.98 -71.56 -38.06
C TYR A 138 31.16 -71.18 -39.30
N PRO A 139 31.19 -71.99 -40.38
CA PRO A 139 30.48 -71.70 -41.63
C PRO A 139 28.97 -71.47 -41.47
N ALA A 140 28.35 -72.11 -40.47
CA ALA A 140 26.93 -71.93 -40.15
C ALA A 140 26.63 -70.53 -39.57
N LEU A 141 27.54 -69.98 -38.75
CA LEU A 141 27.37 -68.71 -38.05
C LEU A 141 27.89 -67.50 -38.84
N MET A 142 28.77 -67.73 -39.81
CA MET A 142 29.30 -66.70 -40.73
C MET A 142 28.19 -65.95 -41.50
N LYS A 143 27.04 -66.62 -41.74
CA LYS A 143 25.89 -66.01 -42.41
C LYS A 143 25.06 -65.11 -41.50
N HIS A 144 25.31 -65.13 -40.19
CA HIS A 144 24.54 -64.33 -39.25
C HIS A 144 24.91 -62.85 -39.36
N LYS A 145 23.90 -61.99 -39.43
CA LYS A 145 24.09 -60.53 -39.49
C LYS A 145 24.49 -59.99 -38.12
N LEU A 146 25.70 -59.48 -38.03
CA LEU A 146 26.26 -58.84 -36.83
C LEU A 146 26.14 -57.31 -36.94
N VAL A 147 25.68 -56.66 -35.87
CA VAL A 147 25.56 -55.20 -35.76
C VAL A 147 26.35 -54.69 -34.56
N LYS A 148 26.60 -53.37 -34.47
CA LYS A 148 27.21 -52.75 -33.28
C LYS A 148 26.42 -53.13 -32.03
N ALA A 149 27.12 -53.49 -30.96
CA ALA A 149 26.49 -53.96 -29.72
C ALA A 149 25.39 -53.01 -29.23
N THR A 150 24.20 -53.55 -28.97
CA THR A 150 23.02 -52.79 -28.54
C THR A 150 22.17 -53.62 -27.57
N GLY A 151 21.83 -53.05 -26.42
CA GLY A 151 21.22 -53.79 -25.30
C GLY A 151 19.72 -54.09 -25.49
N GLN A 152 19.10 -53.50 -26.51
CA GLN A 152 17.67 -53.61 -26.81
C GLN A 152 17.44 -54.54 -28.02
N MET A 153 18.01 -55.75 -27.98
CA MET A 153 17.86 -56.73 -29.06
C MET A 153 16.40 -57.15 -29.28
N ARG A 154 15.68 -57.43 -28.19
CA ARG A 154 14.29 -57.92 -28.23
C ARG A 154 13.31 -56.87 -28.78
N GLU A 155 13.57 -55.59 -28.55
CA GLU A 155 12.74 -54.48 -29.05
C GLU A 155 12.89 -54.24 -30.57
N LYS A 156 13.88 -54.87 -31.21
CA LYS A 156 14.13 -54.77 -32.65
C LYS A 156 13.45 -55.88 -33.46
N ILE A 157 12.70 -56.74 -32.79
CA ILE A 157 12.06 -57.92 -33.37
C ILE A 157 10.57 -57.80 -33.17
N CYS A 158 9.80 -58.11 -34.21
CA CYS A 158 8.36 -58.21 -34.13
C CYS A 158 7.96 -59.36 -33.20
N ALA A 159 7.19 -59.03 -32.15
CA ALA A 159 6.73 -60.01 -31.17
C ALA A 159 5.84 -61.12 -31.76
N GLN A 160 5.11 -60.85 -32.85
CA GLN A 160 4.23 -61.82 -33.51
C GLN A 160 4.97 -62.74 -34.47
N HIS A 161 5.97 -62.21 -35.18
CA HIS A 161 6.54 -62.86 -36.38
C HIS A 161 7.99 -63.30 -36.20
N ASP A 162 8.64 -62.92 -35.10
CA ASP A 162 10.07 -63.17 -34.83
C ASP A 162 10.98 -62.71 -35.98
N LYS A 163 10.58 -61.64 -36.66
CA LYS A 163 11.30 -60.97 -37.76
C LYS A 163 11.71 -59.56 -37.36
N LEU A 164 12.81 -59.08 -37.92
CA LEU A 164 13.33 -57.73 -37.64
C LEU A 164 12.34 -56.63 -38.05
N LEU A 165 12.25 -55.61 -37.22
CA LEU A 165 11.48 -54.39 -37.48
C LEU A 165 12.29 -53.45 -38.38
N GLU A 166 12.27 -53.72 -39.68
CA GLU A 166 13.06 -52.99 -40.68
C GLU A 166 12.29 -51.84 -41.36
N ALA A 167 10.97 -51.75 -41.13
CA ALA A 167 10.10 -50.72 -41.68
C ALA A 167 9.33 -49.99 -40.56
N PHE A 168 8.72 -48.85 -40.90
CA PHE A 168 7.91 -48.04 -40.00
C PHE A 168 6.58 -47.70 -40.69
N CYS A 169 5.48 -48.02 -40.02
CA CYS A 169 4.14 -47.62 -40.42
C CYS A 169 3.87 -46.21 -39.88
N ARG A 170 3.75 -45.22 -40.76
CA ARG A 170 3.45 -43.84 -40.39
C ARG A 170 2.00 -43.65 -39.95
N THR A 171 1.09 -44.47 -40.47
CA THR A 171 -0.33 -44.44 -40.11
C THR A 171 -0.53 -44.80 -38.64
N ASP A 172 0.17 -45.82 -38.15
CA ASP A 172 0.02 -46.32 -36.78
C ASP A 172 1.15 -45.88 -35.84
N GLU A 173 2.15 -45.16 -36.37
CA GLU A 173 3.36 -44.72 -35.69
C GLU A 173 4.17 -45.87 -35.02
N THR A 174 4.20 -47.04 -35.65
CA THR A 174 4.91 -48.24 -35.14
C THR A 174 5.97 -48.77 -36.10
N SER A 175 7.02 -49.36 -35.54
CA SER A 175 7.98 -50.16 -36.32
C SER A 175 7.37 -51.53 -36.64
N VAL A 176 7.49 -51.98 -37.88
CA VAL A 176 6.86 -53.22 -38.40
C VAL A 176 7.88 -54.10 -39.12
N CYS A 177 7.66 -55.43 -39.12
CA CYS A 177 8.48 -56.38 -39.86
C CYS A 177 7.87 -56.71 -41.23
N VAL A 178 8.60 -57.45 -42.07
CA VAL A 178 8.16 -57.80 -43.43
C VAL A 178 6.82 -58.53 -43.50
N LEU A 179 6.48 -59.35 -42.49
CA LEU A 179 5.20 -60.07 -42.48
C LEU A 179 4.04 -59.14 -42.09
N CYS A 180 4.23 -58.25 -41.10
CA CYS A 180 3.24 -57.21 -40.74
C CYS A 180 2.92 -56.29 -41.93
N MET A 181 3.91 -55.98 -42.76
CA MET A 181 3.70 -55.15 -43.97
C MET A 181 2.78 -55.81 -45.00
N MET A 182 2.77 -57.15 -45.07
CA MET A 182 2.01 -57.91 -46.07
C MET A 182 0.60 -58.27 -45.62
N ASP A 183 0.33 -58.21 -44.31
CA ASP A 183 -0.92 -58.63 -43.68
C ASP A 183 -1.63 -57.43 -43.03
N GLU A 184 -1.44 -57.20 -41.73
CA GLU A 184 -2.14 -56.19 -40.93
C GLU A 184 -1.98 -54.75 -41.47
N HIS A 185 -0.81 -54.38 -41.99
CA HIS A 185 -0.53 -53.01 -42.44
C HIS A 185 -0.50 -52.85 -43.97
N LYS A 186 -1.07 -53.79 -44.73
CA LYS A 186 -1.00 -53.85 -46.21
C LYS A 186 -1.44 -52.57 -46.94
N HIS A 187 -2.32 -51.79 -46.32
CA HIS A 187 -2.88 -50.55 -46.90
C HIS A 187 -2.42 -49.28 -46.19
N HIS A 188 -1.44 -49.35 -45.29
CA HIS A 188 -0.93 -48.21 -44.55
C HIS A 188 0.31 -47.59 -45.23
N ASP A 189 0.63 -46.34 -44.87
CA ASP A 189 1.85 -45.69 -45.34
C ASP A 189 3.05 -46.28 -44.60
N ILE A 190 3.72 -47.25 -45.25
CA ILE A 190 4.89 -47.93 -44.70
C ILE A 190 6.13 -47.48 -45.46
N VAL A 191 7.13 -47.05 -44.70
CA VAL A 191 8.43 -46.64 -45.22
C VAL A 191 9.55 -47.44 -44.55
N PRO A 192 10.72 -47.60 -45.19
CA PRO A 192 11.89 -48.19 -44.53
C PRO A 192 12.25 -47.41 -43.26
N ALA A 193 12.60 -48.10 -42.17
CA ALA A 193 12.86 -47.47 -40.87
C ALA A 193 14.03 -46.46 -40.93
N GLY A 194 15.01 -46.68 -41.82
CA GLY A 194 16.11 -45.73 -42.05
C GLY A 194 15.64 -44.40 -42.67
N THR A 195 14.65 -44.45 -43.56
CA THR A 195 14.04 -43.27 -44.17
C THR A 195 13.28 -42.47 -43.13
N GLU A 196 12.41 -43.12 -42.34
CA GLU A 196 11.66 -42.45 -41.29
C GLU A 196 12.56 -41.88 -40.20
N ARG A 197 13.61 -42.62 -39.80
CA ARG A 197 14.61 -42.11 -38.86
C ARG A 197 15.24 -40.82 -39.36
N THR A 198 15.58 -40.73 -40.65
CA THR A 198 16.20 -39.52 -41.21
C THR A 198 15.24 -38.33 -41.15
N GLU A 199 13.96 -38.55 -41.41
CA GLU A 199 12.92 -37.52 -41.30
C GLU A 199 12.70 -37.08 -39.84
N LYS A 200 12.51 -38.05 -38.92
CA LYS A 200 12.37 -37.78 -37.48
C LYS A 200 13.63 -37.16 -36.88
N GLN A 201 14.82 -37.49 -37.38
CA GLN A 201 16.09 -36.89 -36.96
C GLN A 201 16.17 -35.40 -37.34
N LYS A 202 15.65 -35.01 -38.53
CA LYS A 202 15.52 -33.60 -38.91
C LYS A 202 14.52 -32.87 -38.00
N GLN A 203 13.36 -33.48 -37.74
CA GLN A 203 12.35 -32.93 -36.83
C GLN A 203 12.90 -32.76 -35.40
N LEU A 204 13.70 -33.70 -34.92
CA LEU A 204 14.40 -33.61 -33.64
C LEU A 204 15.36 -32.42 -33.61
N GLY A 205 16.15 -32.21 -34.67
CA GLY A 205 17.05 -31.05 -34.78
C GLY A 205 16.30 -29.71 -34.67
N VAL A 206 15.17 -29.58 -35.38
CA VAL A 206 14.31 -28.38 -35.30
C VAL A 206 13.74 -28.20 -33.89
N THR A 207 13.31 -29.29 -33.25
CA THR A 207 12.75 -29.27 -31.90
C THR A 207 13.80 -28.89 -30.86
N LEU A 208 15.01 -29.43 -30.97
CA LEU A 208 16.15 -29.08 -30.13
C LEU A 208 16.51 -27.60 -30.27
N HIS A 209 16.58 -27.08 -31.50
CA HIS A 209 16.84 -25.66 -31.74
C HIS A 209 15.74 -24.77 -31.14
N LYS A 210 14.46 -25.13 -31.32
CA LYS A 210 13.32 -24.42 -30.70
C LYS A 210 13.40 -24.45 -29.18
N SER A 211 13.81 -25.58 -28.59
CA SER A 211 13.99 -25.72 -27.15
C SER A 211 15.13 -24.85 -26.64
N GLN A 212 16.28 -24.87 -27.30
CA GLN A 212 17.44 -24.06 -26.93
C GLN A 212 17.11 -22.57 -26.99
N HIS A 213 16.48 -22.12 -28.07
CA HIS A 213 16.04 -20.73 -28.19
C HIS A 213 15.08 -20.31 -27.07
N ARG A 214 14.16 -21.18 -26.65
CA ARG A 214 13.28 -20.92 -25.48
C ARG A 214 14.09 -20.82 -24.19
N ILE A 215 15.13 -21.62 -24.00
CA ILE A 215 16.03 -21.55 -22.84
C ILE A 215 16.73 -20.19 -22.84
N ASP A 216 17.33 -19.79 -23.96
CA ASP A 216 18.05 -18.52 -24.08
C ASP A 216 17.14 -17.32 -23.81
N GLN A 217 15.91 -17.35 -24.32
CA GLN A 217 14.89 -16.33 -24.03
C GLN A 217 14.55 -16.26 -22.54
N ARG A 218 14.47 -17.40 -21.84
CA ARG A 218 14.15 -17.46 -20.41
C ARG A 218 15.33 -17.02 -19.55
N VAL A 219 16.56 -17.37 -19.94
CA VAL A 219 17.79 -16.89 -19.29
C VAL A 219 17.88 -15.37 -19.40
N LYS A 220 17.63 -14.80 -20.58
CA LYS A 220 17.61 -13.34 -20.78
C LYS A 220 16.57 -12.66 -19.89
N LYS A 221 15.32 -13.15 -19.89
CA LYS A 221 14.27 -12.61 -19.00
C LYS A 221 14.63 -12.71 -17.52
N TRP A 222 15.31 -13.77 -17.10
CA TRP A 222 15.78 -13.92 -15.73
C TRP A 222 16.87 -12.88 -15.39
N GLN A 223 17.80 -12.61 -16.31
CA GLN A 223 18.81 -11.57 -16.13
C GLN A 223 18.17 -10.18 -16.02
N ASP A 224 17.25 -9.84 -16.93
CA ASP A 224 16.51 -8.58 -16.91
C ASP A 224 15.76 -8.39 -15.58
N LEU A 225 15.07 -9.44 -15.10
CA LEU A 225 14.34 -9.42 -13.84
C LEU A 225 15.28 -9.24 -12.64
N ARG A 226 16.43 -9.94 -12.64
CA ARG A 226 17.43 -9.82 -11.58
C ARG A 226 18.00 -8.40 -11.50
N GLN A 227 18.27 -7.77 -12.64
CA GLN A 227 18.73 -6.39 -12.68
C GLN A 227 17.66 -5.42 -12.18
N ALA A 228 16.40 -5.62 -12.54
CA ALA A 228 15.29 -4.81 -12.04
C ALA A 228 15.15 -4.91 -10.50
N VAL A 229 15.31 -6.11 -9.93
CA VAL A 229 15.32 -6.31 -8.46
C VAL A 229 16.44 -5.51 -7.80
N GLU A 230 17.65 -5.56 -8.36
CA GLU A 230 18.79 -4.86 -7.77
C GLU A 230 18.65 -3.33 -7.89
N SER A 231 18.15 -2.85 -9.03
CA SER A 231 17.84 -1.43 -9.22
C SER A 231 16.78 -0.94 -8.22
N LEU A 232 15.75 -1.76 -7.96
CA LEU A 232 14.72 -1.41 -6.97
C LEU A 232 15.31 -1.30 -5.57
N LYS A 233 16.17 -2.25 -5.16
CA LYS A 233 16.83 -2.21 -3.85
C LYS A 233 17.64 -0.93 -3.68
N HIS A 234 18.43 -0.55 -4.69
CA HIS A 234 19.22 0.68 -4.65
C HIS A 234 18.33 1.93 -4.56
N SER A 235 17.28 2.00 -5.38
CA SER A 235 16.32 3.10 -5.35
C SER A 235 15.62 3.24 -4.00
N ALA A 236 15.23 2.11 -3.37
CA ALA A 236 14.60 2.11 -2.06
C ALA A 236 15.55 2.64 -0.98
N GLN A 237 16.82 2.26 -1.04
CA GLN A 237 17.85 2.75 -0.11
C GLN A 237 18.02 4.28 -0.22
N THR A 238 18.12 4.82 -1.43
CA THR A 238 18.20 6.27 -1.65
C THR A 238 16.97 7.00 -1.10
N ALA A 239 15.77 6.44 -1.28
CA ALA A 239 14.55 7.01 -0.74
C ALA A 239 14.53 7.02 0.81
N LEU A 240 15.08 5.98 1.45
CA LEU A 240 15.20 5.91 2.91
C LEU A 240 16.18 6.94 3.47
N GLU A 241 17.31 7.15 2.80
CA GLU A 241 18.31 8.16 3.18
C GLU A 241 17.74 9.57 3.10
N GLU A 242 17.02 9.88 2.02
CA GLU A 242 16.36 11.17 1.84
C GLU A 242 15.24 11.37 2.87
N ASN A 243 14.48 10.31 3.17
CA ASN A 243 13.48 10.33 4.23
C ASN A 243 14.11 10.66 5.60
N GLU A 244 15.21 10.01 5.99
CA GLU A 244 15.90 10.32 7.24
C GLU A 244 16.39 11.78 7.29
N ARG A 245 16.94 12.27 6.17
CA ARG A 245 17.41 13.65 6.05
C ARG A 245 16.28 14.67 6.27
N ILE A 246 15.18 14.53 5.55
CA ILE A 246 14.05 15.47 5.59
C ILE A 246 13.39 15.48 6.96
N PHE A 247 13.10 14.31 7.54
CA PHE A 247 12.44 14.25 8.85
C PHE A 247 13.32 14.82 9.97
N THR A 248 14.64 14.64 9.89
CA THR A 248 15.57 15.27 10.83
C THR A 248 15.50 16.79 10.76
N GLU A 249 15.45 17.37 9.56
CA GLU A 249 15.33 18.82 9.35
C GLU A 249 14.02 19.40 9.91
N ILE A 250 12.91 18.68 9.74
CA ILE A 250 11.59 19.05 10.29
C ILE A 250 11.63 19.07 11.82
N LEU A 251 12.22 18.03 12.44
CA LEU A 251 12.33 17.93 13.89
C LEU A 251 13.15 19.10 14.48
N LEU A 252 14.30 19.41 13.88
CA LEU A 252 15.14 20.53 14.30
C LEU A 252 14.42 21.88 14.15
N THR A 253 13.64 22.04 13.10
CA THR A 253 12.85 23.26 12.89
C THR A 253 11.74 23.39 13.93
N MET A 254 11.03 22.31 14.26
CA MET A 254 10.02 22.34 15.33
C MET A 254 10.60 22.61 16.70
N GLU A 255 11.77 22.03 17.01
CA GLU A 255 12.47 22.32 18.26
C GLU A 255 12.85 23.80 18.37
N ARG A 256 13.34 24.41 17.28
CA ARG A 256 13.62 25.84 17.23
C ARG A 256 12.35 26.67 17.50
N LYS A 257 11.23 26.34 16.86
CA LYS A 257 9.95 27.05 17.04
C LYS A 257 9.37 26.89 18.44
N TYR A 258 9.53 25.72 19.05
CA TYR A 258 9.17 25.50 20.44
C TYR A 258 9.96 26.43 21.38
N ASN A 259 11.27 26.55 21.19
CA ASN A 259 12.11 27.43 22.00
C ASN A 259 11.78 28.92 21.77
N GLU A 260 11.51 29.33 20.53
CA GLU A 260 11.05 30.71 20.23
C GLU A 260 9.75 31.05 20.98
N ALA A 261 8.75 30.17 20.94
CA ALA A 261 7.48 30.39 21.64
C ALA A 261 7.66 30.47 23.17
N LYS A 262 8.51 29.62 23.72
CA LYS A 262 8.85 29.61 25.16
C LYS A 262 9.48 30.94 25.58
N GLU A 263 10.47 31.43 24.83
CA GLU A 263 11.16 32.67 25.17
C GLU A 263 10.24 33.90 25.05
N MET A 264 9.32 33.92 24.07
CA MET A 264 8.31 34.99 23.97
C MET A 264 7.42 35.06 25.22
N ILE A 265 6.96 33.91 25.73
CA ILE A 265 6.11 33.85 26.93
C ILE A 265 6.88 34.34 28.16
N LEU A 266 8.08 33.80 28.39
CA LEU A 266 8.90 34.15 29.57
C LEU A 266 9.32 35.63 29.56
N THR A 267 9.61 36.18 28.38
CA THR A 267 9.97 37.60 28.25
C THR A 267 8.78 38.51 28.55
N HIS A 268 7.58 38.16 28.05
CA HIS A 268 6.38 38.95 28.31
C HIS A 268 5.93 38.86 29.77
N GLU A 269 6.02 37.70 30.38
CA GLU A 269 5.77 37.51 31.82
C GLU A 269 6.70 38.40 32.65
N ARG A 270 8.02 38.29 32.45
CA ARG A 270 9.01 39.05 33.22
C ARG A 270 8.78 40.55 33.11
N THR A 271 8.61 41.07 31.89
CA THR A 271 8.39 42.51 31.67
C THR A 271 7.09 43.02 32.29
N THR A 272 6.02 42.24 32.20
CA THR A 272 4.72 42.60 32.79
C THR A 272 4.78 42.59 34.32
N VAL A 273 5.42 41.58 34.91
CA VAL A 273 5.60 41.46 36.36
C VAL A 273 6.47 42.59 36.90
N THR A 274 7.64 42.84 36.31
CA THR A 274 8.52 43.94 36.75
C THR A 274 7.80 45.30 36.71
N ARG A 275 6.98 45.55 35.69
CA ARG A 275 6.18 46.78 35.63
C ARG A 275 5.14 46.86 36.75
N ALA A 276 4.49 45.74 37.09
CA ALA A 276 3.53 45.68 38.19
C ALA A 276 4.22 45.89 39.56
N GLU A 277 5.39 45.28 39.77
CA GLU A 277 6.18 45.43 41.00
C GLU A 277 6.60 46.89 41.25
N ILE A 278 6.98 47.64 40.21
CA ILE A 278 7.28 49.07 40.34
C ILE A 278 6.07 49.85 40.85
N VAL A 279 4.88 49.56 40.32
CA VAL A 279 3.64 50.23 40.74
C VAL A 279 3.26 49.83 42.18
N LEU A 280 3.44 48.57 42.54
CA LEU A 280 3.23 48.10 43.92
C LEU A 280 4.14 48.84 44.90
N GLY A 281 5.43 48.97 44.58
CA GLY A 281 6.37 49.72 45.42
C GLY A 281 5.96 51.18 45.63
N ARG A 282 5.52 51.86 44.55
CA ARG A 282 5.00 53.24 44.66
C ARG A 282 3.77 53.36 45.56
N LEU A 283 2.83 52.41 45.44
CA LEU A 283 1.62 52.37 46.28
C LEU A 283 1.98 52.07 47.74
N GLU A 284 2.93 51.18 47.99
CA GLU A 284 3.42 50.89 49.34
C GLU A 284 4.02 52.14 49.99
N GLU A 285 4.87 52.88 49.27
CA GLU A 285 5.44 54.15 49.74
C GLU A 285 4.33 55.18 50.06
N GLU A 286 3.36 55.38 49.17
CA GLU A 286 2.26 56.33 49.40
C GLU A 286 1.41 55.94 50.63
N ILE A 287 1.08 54.66 50.79
CA ILE A 287 0.35 54.15 51.96
C ILE A 287 1.13 54.45 53.25
N THR A 288 2.46 54.26 53.26
CA THR A 288 3.27 54.53 54.45
C THR A 288 3.26 56.01 54.83
N LEU A 289 3.36 56.92 53.85
CA LEU A 289 3.31 58.36 54.06
C LEU A 289 1.93 58.81 54.53
N LEU A 290 0.86 58.29 53.91
CA LEU A 290 -0.52 58.55 54.31
C LEU A 290 -0.81 58.10 55.75
N ARG A 291 -0.35 56.90 56.12
CA ARG A 291 -0.44 56.41 57.51
C ARG A 291 0.29 57.32 58.48
N LYS A 292 1.50 57.78 58.15
CA LYS A 292 2.25 58.72 58.99
C LYS A 292 1.50 60.03 59.19
N LYS A 293 1.01 60.64 58.09
CA LYS A 293 0.21 61.86 58.15
C LYS A 293 -1.05 61.68 58.99
N HIS A 294 -1.73 60.54 58.85
CA HIS A 294 -2.90 60.21 59.66
C HIS A 294 -2.56 60.14 61.16
N THR A 295 -1.49 59.45 61.54
CA THR A 295 -1.03 59.38 62.94
C THR A 295 -0.68 60.75 63.52
N ASP A 296 -0.02 61.62 62.73
CA ASP A 296 0.33 62.96 63.17
C ASP A 296 -0.93 63.84 63.36
N LEU A 297 -1.93 63.70 62.48
CA LEU A 297 -3.25 64.34 62.63
C LEU A 297 -4.01 63.83 63.87
N GLU A 298 -3.97 62.52 64.12
CA GLU A 298 -4.59 61.91 65.31
C GLU A 298 -3.95 62.42 66.60
N LYS A 299 -2.62 62.54 66.66
CA LYS A 299 -1.95 63.16 67.82
C LYS A 299 -2.37 64.62 68.02
N LEU A 300 -2.45 65.38 66.93
CA LEU A 300 -2.85 66.78 66.98
C LEU A 300 -4.28 66.95 67.51
N SER A 301 -5.21 66.07 67.15
CA SER A 301 -6.62 66.15 67.60
C SER A 301 -6.80 65.94 69.11
N HIS A 302 -5.84 65.29 69.78
CA HIS A 302 -5.84 65.07 71.21
C HIS A 302 -5.04 66.12 71.99
N THR A 303 -4.62 67.21 71.35
CA THR A 303 -3.83 68.26 72.01
C THR A 303 -4.73 69.35 72.60
N ASP A 304 -4.54 69.68 73.88
CA ASP A 304 -5.30 70.74 74.57
C ASP A 304 -4.73 72.16 74.33
N ASP A 305 -3.50 72.29 73.82
CA ASP A 305 -2.87 73.58 73.50
C ASP A 305 -3.40 74.12 72.15
N HIS A 306 -4.23 75.16 72.25
CA HIS A 306 -4.87 75.80 71.09
C HIS A 306 -3.87 76.40 70.09
N ILE A 307 -2.71 76.88 70.52
CA ILE A 307 -1.71 77.48 69.62
C ILE A 307 -0.96 76.37 68.88
N HIS A 308 -0.54 75.33 69.60
CA HIS A 308 0.08 74.15 68.98
C HIS A 308 -0.87 73.47 67.99
N PHE A 309 -2.16 73.38 68.32
CA PHE A 309 -3.19 72.87 67.41
C PHE A 309 -3.25 73.68 66.10
N LEU A 310 -3.37 75.00 66.19
CA LEU A 310 -3.48 75.87 65.01
C LEU A 310 -2.22 75.84 64.15
N GLN A 311 -1.03 75.82 64.75
CA GLN A 311 0.25 75.73 64.04
C GLN A 311 0.44 74.35 63.39
N GLY A 312 0.16 73.27 64.12
CA GLY A 312 0.22 71.90 63.60
C GLY A 312 -0.79 71.66 62.47
N TRP A 313 -2.00 72.22 62.59
CA TRP A 313 -3.02 72.12 61.55
C TRP A 313 -2.59 72.83 60.27
N GLN A 314 -2.02 74.03 60.37
CA GLN A 314 -1.47 74.75 59.21
C GLN A 314 -0.35 73.96 58.52
N SER A 315 0.48 73.24 59.28
CA SER A 315 1.55 72.40 58.70
C SER A 315 1.02 71.12 58.03
N LEU A 316 -0.04 70.50 58.56
CA LEU A 316 -0.56 69.20 58.09
C LEU A 316 -1.68 69.32 57.03
N SER A 317 -2.33 70.48 56.93
CA SER A 317 -3.47 70.72 56.01
C SER A 317 -3.06 70.87 54.53
N GLY A 318 -1.76 71.00 54.24
CA GLY A 318 -1.25 71.03 52.87
C GLY A 318 -1.46 69.71 52.10
N PRO A 319 -1.51 69.75 50.76
CA PRO A 319 -1.43 68.55 49.92
C PRO A 319 -0.17 67.75 50.27
N SER A 320 -0.28 66.43 50.31
CA SER A 320 0.81 65.49 50.66
C SER A 320 1.96 65.45 49.65
N GLY A 321 1.87 66.20 48.54
CA GLY A 321 2.97 66.41 47.59
C GLY A 321 3.30 65.24 46.66
N TYR A 322 2.55 64.14 46.73
CA TYR A 322 2.70 63.00 45.81
C TYR A 322 1.83 63.17 44.55
N GLU A 323 2.27 62.57 43.44
CA GLU A 323 1.46 62.45 42.22
C GLU A 323 0.20 61.61 42.51
N ASP A 324 -0.97 62.10 42.10
CA ASP A 324 -2.23 61.40 42.31
C ASP A 324 -2.26 60.04 41.60
N LEU A 325 -2.10 58.96 42.36
CA LEU A 325 -2.13 57.58 41.86
C LEU A 325 -3.56 57.02 41.69
N ASN A 326 -4.61 57.84 41.87
CA ASN A 326 -6.02 57.42 41.75
C ASN A 326 -6.41 56.86 40.36
N ASN A 327 -5.58 57.07 39.33
CA ASN A 327 -5.80 56.56 37.98
C ASN A 327 -5.22 55.16 37.70
N ILE A 328 -4.62 54.49 38.69
CA ILE A 328 -4.12 53.12 38.50
C ILE A 328 -5.30 52.14 38.45
N SER A 329 -5.62 51.65 37.26
CA SER A 329 -6.58 50.56 37.05
C SER A 329 -5.86 49.23 36.82
N VAL A 330 -6.27 48.20 37.55
CA VAL A 330 -5.79 46.83 37.32
C VAL A 330 -6.50 46.26 36.09
N ALA A 331 -5.72 45.82 35.11
CA ALA A 331 -6.28 45.21 33.91
C ALA A 331 -7.14 43.98 34.28
N PRO A 332 -8.34 43.82 33.70
CA PRO A 332 -9.27 42.77 34.10
C PRO A 332 -8.83 41.36 33.68
N ASN A 333 -7.87 41.23 32.76
CA ASN A 333 -7.39 39.96 32.22
C ASN A 333 -5.86 39.88 32.23
N TYR A 334 -5.30 38.91 32.95
CA TYR A 334 -3.86 38.64 33.11
C TYR A 334 -3.49 37.20 32.73
N SER A 335 -4.21 36.64 31.75
CA SER A 335 -4.11 35.24 31.34
C SER A 335 -3.45 35.05 29.97
N PHE A 336 -2.67 33.97 29.82
CA PHE A 336 -2.14 33.48 28.54
C PHE A 336 -3.10 32.53 27.78
N ASP A 337 -4.40 32.51 28.08
CA ASP A 337 -5.35 31.58 27.44
C ASP A 337 -5.42 31.73 25.92
N SER A 338 -5.31 32.95 25.40
CA SER A 338 -5.20 33.18 23.94
C SER A 338 -3.97 32.50 23.35
N THR A 339 -2.83 32.58 24.03
CA THR A 339 -1.58 31.90 23.63
C THR A 339 -1.73 30.38 23.69
N LYS A 340 -2.34 29.83 24.74
CA LYS A 340 -2.63 28.38 24.84
C LYS A 340 -3.50 27.91 23.67
N ARG A 341 -4.56 28.66 23.34
CA ARG A 341 -5.42 28.35 22.19
C ARG A 341 -4.66 28.38 20.86
N ALA A 342 -3.79 29.36 20.67
CA ALA A 342 -2.95 29.44 19.46
C ALA A 342 -1.99 28.24 19.33
N ILE A 343 -1.33 27.84 20.42
CA ILE A 343 -0.46 26.66 20.45
C ILE A 343 -1.25 25.37 20.17
N ALA A 344 -2.46 25.25 20.75
CA ALA A 344 -3.34 24.11 20.49
C ALA A 344 -3.80 24.06 19.02
N ALA A 345 -4.10 25.21 18.41
CA ALA A 345 -4.45 25.29 17.00
C ALA A 345 -3.28 24.86 16.10
N LEU A 346 -2.05 25.29 16.40
CA LEU A 346 -0.85 24.85 15.68
C LEU A 346 -0.67 23.33 15.73
N LYS A 347 -0.88 22.69 16.90
CA LYS A 347 -0.84 21.23 17.03
C LYS A 347 -1.80 20.54 16.07
N VAL A 348 -3.06 21.00 16.04
CA VAL A 348 -4.10 20.40 15.17
C VAL A 348 -3.70 20.52 13.70
N GLN A 349 -3.17 21.68 13.28
CA GLN A 349 -2.70 21.88 11.91
C GLN A 349 -1.54 20.94 11.54
N ILE A 350 -0.57 20.76 12.43
CA ILE A 350 0.56 19.85 12.20
C ILE A 350 0.07 18.40 12.09
N GLU A 351 -0.86 17.98 12.94
CA GLU A 351 -1.43 16.62 12.91
C GLU A 351 -2.16 16.34 11.60
N GLU A 352 -2.97 17.28 11.10
CA GLU A 352 -3.73 17.11 9.85
C GLU A 352 -2.83 17.10 8.62
N ILE A 353 -1.85 18.02 8.55
CA ILE A 353 -0.87 18.07 7.46
C ILE A 353 -0.07 16.76 7.44
N THR A 354 0.42 16.31 8.60
CA THR A 354 1.20 15.06 8.70
C THR A 354 0.38 13.87 8.21
N LYS A 355 -0.88 13.75 8.63
CA LYS A 355 -1.78 12.67 8.19
C LYS A 355 -1.97 12.67 6.68
N THR A 356 -2.20 13.84 6.09
CA THR A 356 -2.41 14.00 4.64
C THR A 356 -1.17 13.59 3.85
N GLU A 357 0.00 14.10 4.23
CA GLU A 357 1.25 13.80 3.51
C GLU A 357 1.69 12.34 3.71
N MET A 358 1.49 11.75 4.89
CA MET A 358 1.79 10.33 5.12
C MET A 358 0.93 9.41 4.24
N SER A 359 -0.32 9.76 3.97
CA SER A 359 -1.18 9.02 3.04
C SER A 359 -0.61 9.04 1.62
N LYS A 360 -0.13 10.20 1.15
CA LYS A 360 0.51 10.34 -0.18
C LYS A 360 1.80 9.52 -0.28
N ILE A 361 2.65 9.57 0.74
CA ILE A 361 3.87 8.75 0.81
C ILE A 361 3.50 7.26 0.77
N SER A 362 2.50 6.83 1.55
CA SER A 362 2.03 5.44 1.53
C SER A 362 1.52 5.01 0.15
N GLY A 363 0.84 5.90 -0.57
CA GLY A 363 0.43 5.68 -1.97
C GLY A 363 1.63 5.47 -2.89
N ALA A 364 2.55 6.42 -2.92
CA ALA A 364 3.73 6.38 -3.77
C ALA A 364 4.61 5.13 -3.54
N VAL A 365 4.73 4.67 -2.29
CA VAL A 365 5.45 3.42 -1.96
C VAL A 365 4.76 2.19 -2.56
N LYS A 366 3.43 2.15 -2.59
CA LYS A 366 2.65 1.01 -3.13
C LYS A 366 2.68 0.93 -4.65
N ASP A 367 3.00 2.03 -5.34
CA ASP A 367 3.05 2.08 -6.80
C ASP A 367 4.33 1.45 -7.39
N VAL A 368 5.26 1.04 -6.54
CA VAL A 368 6.52 0.44 -6.96
C VAL A 368 6.40 -1.08 -7.07
N TYR A 369 6.46 -1.61 -8.29
CA TYR A 369 6.40 -3.06 -8.57
C TYR A 369 7.37 -3.47 -9.68
N ILE A 370 7.83 -4.72 -9.64
CA ILE A 370 8.78 -5.28 -10.63
C ILE A 370 8.04 -6.02 -11.75
N THR A 371 6.93 -6.69 -11.43
CA THR A 371 6.20 -7.52 -12.39
C THR A 371 4.77 -7.02 -12.52
N GLN A 372 4.32 -6.77 -13.74
CA GLN A 372 2.89 -6.63 -14.04
C GLN A 372 2.29 -8.03 -14.15
N GLU A 373 1.23 -8.31 -13.39
CA GLU A 373 0.34 -9.44 -13.69
C GLU A 373 -0.36 -9.16 -15.02
N GLY A 374 0.13 -9.79 -16.10
CA GLY A 374 -0.37 -9.55 -17.44
C GLY A 374 -1.72 -10.22 -17.70
N GLU A 375 -2.73 -9.39 -18.01
CA GLU A 375 -3.88 -9.78 -18.83
C GLU A 375 -3.37 -10.33 -20.17
N THR A 376 -3.62 -11.62 -20.42
CA THR A 376 -3.34 -12.26 -21.70
C THR A 376 -4.51 -12.04 -22.66
N LYS A 377 -4.53 -10.90 -23.37
CA LYS A 377 -5.36 -10.79 -24.59
C LYS A 377 -4.70 -11.58 -25.72
N THR A 378 -5.25 -12.75 -25.97
CA THR A 378 -4.96 -13.61 -27.13
C THR A 378 -5.39 -12.87 -28.40
N LYS A 379 -4.43 -12.25 -29.10
CA LYS A 379 -4.64 -11.75 -30.46
C LYS A 379 -4.44 -12.94 -31.40
N ARG A 380 -5.51 -13.66 -31.74
CA ARG A 380 -5.51 -14.58 -32.88
C ARG A 380 -5.56 -13.76 -34.16
N GLU A 381 -4.49 -13.85 -34.93
CA GLU A 381 -4.44 -13.48 -36.34
C GLU A 381 -5.41 -14.38 -37.13
N SER A 382 -6.26 -13.77 -37.94
CA SER A 382 -6.83 -14.41 -39.12
C SER A 382 -6.63 -13.46 -40.29
N SER A 383 -5.57 -13.72 -41.04
CA SER A 383 -5.34 -13.19 -42.37
C SER A 383 -6.24 -13.92 -43.35
N VAL A 384 -7.17 -13.20 -43.98
CA VAL A 384 -7.83 -13.64 -45.22
C VAL A 384 -7.66 -12.52 -46.23
N ARG A 385 -7.23 -12.94 -47.42
CA ARG A 385 -6.83 -12.13 -48.57
C ARG A 385 -8.03 -11.43 -49.19
N ASP A 386 -7.84 -10.18 -49.59
CA ASP A 386 -8.71 -9.47 -50.53
C ASP A 386 -8.46 -9.98 -51.96
N GLU A 387 -9.53 -10.33 -52.66
CA GLU A 387 -9.70 -9.96 -54.08
C GLU A 387 -11.19 -9.60 -54.33
N PRO A 388 -11.48 -8.62 -55.20
CA PRO A 388 -12.81 -8.03 -55.31
C PRO A 388 -13.61 -8.62 -56.48
N ARG A 389 -14.95 -8.71 -56.35
CA ARG A 389 -15.87 -8.71 -57.51
C ARG A 389 -17.31 -8.36 -57.13
N MET A 390 -17.85 -7.45 -57.94
CA MET A 390 -19.16 -6.81 -57.90
C MET A 390 -20.37 -7.76 -57.97
N ARG A 391 -21.48 -7.38 -57.33
CA ARG A 391 -22.78 -7.15 -58.00
C ARG A 391 -23.82 -6.47 -57.08
N GLU A 392 -24.40 -5.38 -57.58
CA GLU A 392 -25.65 -4.73 -57.12
C GLU A 392 -26.83 -5.71 -57.31
N GLU A 393 -27.90 -5.74 -56.50
CA GLU A 393 -28.98 -4.74 -56.44
C GLU A 393 -29.99 -5.06 -55.28
N PRO A 394 -31.01 -4.20 -55.00
CA PRO A 394 -31.36 -3.76 -53.65
C PRO A 394 -32.61 -4.44 -53.08
N ARG A 395 -32.62 -4.71 -51.76
CA ARG A 395 -33.86 -4.90 -51.00
C ARG A 395 -33.73 -4.30 -49.60
N THR A 396 -34.48 -3.22 -49.42
CA THR A 396 -34.94 -2.61 -48.16
C THR A 396 -34.72 -3.48 -46.93
N ARG A 397 -33.69 -3.13 -46.15
CA ARG A 397 -33.54 -3.58 -44.78
C ARG A 397 -33.08 -2.37 -43.99
N GLU A 398 -33.95 -1.89 -43.12
CA GLU A 398 -33.61 -0.87 -42.14
C GLU A 398 -32.30 -1.26 -41.46
N GLU A 399 -31.28 -0.40 -41.62
CA GLU A 399 -29.99 -0.58 -40.98
C GLU A 399 -30.18 -0.67 -39.46
N PRO A 400 -29.49 -1.58 -38.76
CA PRO A 400 -29.33 -1.46 -37.32
C PRO A 400 -28.54 -0.17 -37.09
N ARG A 401 -29.24 0.88 -36.62
CA ARG A 401 -28.65 2.15 -36.18
C ARG A 401 -27.35 1.84 -35.43
N THR A 402 -26.21 2.19 -36.04
CA THR A 402 -24.93 2.19 -35.35
C THR A 402 -25.12 3.04 -34.10
N ARG A 403 -25.00 2.42 -32.92
CA ARG A 403 -25.07 3.13 -31.64
C ARG A 403 -23.85 4.02 -31.55
N GLU A 404 -23.95 5.25 -32.04
CA GLU A 404 -22.87 6.22 -31.93
C GLU A 404 -22.59 6.49 -30.44
N GLU A 405 -21.30 6.46 -30.08
CA GLU A 405 -20.84 6.90 -28.76
C GLU A 405 -20.98 8.43 -28.70
N PRO A 406 -21.50 9.01 -27.62
CA PRO A 406 -21.61 10.45 -27.46
C PRO A 406 -20.21 11.10 -27.53
N ARG A 407 -20.07 12.21 -28.27
CA ARG A 407 -18.77 12.90 -28.40
C ARG A 407 -18.80 14.33 -27.88
N THR A 408 -19.91 15.06 -28.09
CA THR A 408 -20.04 16.43 -27.60
C THR A 408 -20.83 16.48 -26.30
N ARG A 409 -20.72 17.59 -25.55
CA ARG A 409 -21.50 17.81 -24.33
C ARG A 409 -23.00 17.71 -24.59
N GLU A 410 -23.47 18.23 -25.72
CA GLU A 410 -24.87 18.16 -26.16
C GLU A 410 -25.33 16.71 -26.39
N ASP A 411 -24.44 15.84 -26.89
CA ASP A 411 -24.74 14.43 -27.04
C ASP A 411 -24.90 13.73 -25.68
N PHE A 412 -24.03 14.05 -24.71
CA PHE A 412 -24.13 13.52 -23.36
C PHE A 412 -25.40 13.98 -22.65
N LEU A 413 -25.77 15.27 -22.80
CA LEU A 413 -26.96 15.86 -22.17
C LEU A 413 -28.29 15.21 -22.63
N LYS A 414 -28.33 14.56 -23.80
CA LYS A 414 -29.48 13.74 -24.25
C LYS A 414 -29.80 12.58 -23.28
N TYR A 415 -28.83 12.16 -22.48
CA TYR A 415 -28.96 11.10 -21.48
C TYR A 415 -28.97 11.64 -20.05
N SER A 416 -29.18 12.95 -19.88
CA SER A 416 -29.14 13.59 -18.56
C SER A 416 -30.17 13.01 -17.60
N CYS A 417 -29.76 12.73 -16.36
CA CYS A 417 -30.64 12.33 -15.28
C CYS A 417 -30.58 13.35 -14.13
N GLN A 418 -31.72 13.59 -13.49
CA GLN A 418 -31.79 14.44 -12.31
C GLN A 418 -31.58 13.58 -11.06
N LEU A 419 -30.56 13.93 -10.29
CA LEU A 419 -30.17 13.19 -9.10
C LEU A 419 -30.69 13.87 -7.82
N ILE A 420 -31.04 13.05 -6.82
CA ILE A 420 -31.49 13.51 -5.51
C ILE A 420 -30.75 12.71 -4.44
N LEU A 421 -30.08 13.40 -3.53
CA LEU A 421 -29.33 12.81 -2.42
C LEU A 421 -30.29 12.24 -1.35
N ASP A 422 -30.00 11.04 -0.86
CA ASP A 422 -30.84 10.37 0.13
C ASP A 422 -30.48 10.77 1.58
N VAL A 423 -31.43 11.42 2.24
CA VAL A 423 -31.35 11.82 3.66
C VAL A 423 -31.20 10.63 4.63
N ASN A 424 -31.57 9.42 4.20
CA ASN A 424 -31.44 8.22 5.01
C ASN A 424 -30.04 7.61 4.96
N THR A 425 -29.25 7.94 3.93
CA THR A 425 -27.89 7.40 3.76
C THR A 425 -26.81 8.38 4.24
N ILE A 426 -27.11 9.67 4.22
CA ILE A 426 -26.13 10.74 4.45
C ILE A 426 -25.48 10.71 5.84
N HIS A 427 -24.18 10.94 5.89
CA HIS A 427 -23.44 11.11 7.13
C HIS A 427 -23.86 12.38 7.90
N PRO A 428 -23.88 12.38 9.26
CA PRO A 428 -24.31 13.53 10.08
C PRO A 428 -23.62 14.87 9.77
N ASN A 429 -22.32 14.86 9.46
CA ASN A 429 -21.58 16.07 9.11
C ASN A 429 -21.86 16.63 7.70
N LEU A 430 -22.65 15.94 6.88
CA LEU A 430 -23.05 16.43 5.56
C LEU A 430 -24.45 17.06 5.62
N HIS A 431 -24.52 18.33 5.26
CA HIS A 431 -25.75 19.12 5.30
C HIS A 431 -26.32 19.24 3.89
N LEU A 432 -27.51 18.68 3.67
CA LEU A 432 -28.24 18.81 2.40
C LEU A 432 -28.86 20.20 2.25
N SER A 433 -28.84 20.71 1.02
CA SER A 433 -29.47 21.95 0.59
C SER A 433 -30.02 21.81 -0.85
N GLU A 434 -30.65 22.87 -1.37
CA GLU A 434 -31.18 22.93 -2.75
C GLU A 434 -32.10 21.76 -3.12
N GLY A 435 -33.04 21.39 -2.22
CA GLY A 435 -33.93 20.26 -2.47
C GLY A 435 -33.19 18.92 -2.55
N ASN A 436 -32.14 18.75 -1.73
CA ASN A 436 -31.24 17.61 -1.70
C ASN A 436 -30.44 17.40 -2.99
N ARG A 437 -30.15 18.49 -3.72
CA ARG A 437 -29.25 18.50 -4.88
C ARG A 437 -27.87 19.04 -4.56
N ALA A 438 -27.66 19.53 -3.34
CA ALA A 438 -26.35 19.94 -2.87
C ALA A 438 -26.07 19.35 -1.47
N ALA A 439 -24.80 19.08 -1.21
CA ALA A 439 -24.31 18.64 0.10
C ALA A 439 -23.04 19.40 0.47
N THR A 440 -23.02 19.95 1.69
CA THR A 440 -21.88 20.69 2.23
C THR A 440 -21.38 20.02 3.51
N MET A 441 -20.06 19.87 3.62
CA MET A 441 -19.42 19.42 4.85
C MET A 441 -19.41 20.52 5.91
N LYS A 442 -19.88 20.19 7.12
CA LYS A 442 -19.84 21.10 8.28
C LYS A 442 -19.24 20.45 9.52
N THR A 443 -18.72 21.29 10.40
CA THR A 443 -18.12 20.89 11.69
C THR A 443 -19.19 20.34 12.63
N GLU A 444 -20.35 20.98 12.68
CA GLU A 444 -21.45 20.55 13.54
C GLU A 444 -22.27 19.45 12.84
N PRO A 445 -22.40 18.26 13.46
CA PRO A 445 -23.24 17.20 12.91
C PRO A 445 -24.71 17.61 12.96
N LYS A 446 -25.44 17.36 11.87
CA LYS A 446 -26.88 17.53 11.81
C LYS A 446 -27.56 16.33 12.46
N ASN A 447 -28.60 16.60 13.24
CA ASN A 447 -29.39 15.57 13.92
C ASN A 447 -30.35 14.88 12.93
N TYR A 448 -29.83 13.96 12.13
CA TYR A 448 -30.66 13.10 11.31
C TYR A 448 -31.16 11.88 12.12
N PRO A 449 -32.38 11.38 11.87
CA PRO A 449 -32.86 10.16 12.51
C PRO A 449 -31.95 8.96 12.24
N ASP A 450 -31.81 8.06 13.22
CA ASP A 450 -31.04 6.85 13.00
C ASP A 450 -31.65 6.00 11.88
N HIS A 451 -30.79 5.40 11.06
CA HIS A 451 -31.20 4.60 9.91
C HIS A 451 -30.14 3.54 9.57
N PRO A 452 -30.52 2.30 9.22
CA PRO A 452 -29.56 1.24 8.87
C PRO A 452 -28.69 1.61 7.67
N ASP A 453 -29.24 2.33 6.69
CA ASP A 453 -28.50 2.74 5.49
C ASP A 453 -27.58 3.97 5.70
N ARG A 454 -27.60 4.58 6.89
CA ARG A 454 -26.82 5.78 7.20
C ARG A 454 -25.34 5.47 7.36
N PHE A 455 -24.48 6.23 6.70
CA PHE A 455 -23.05 6.20 6.99
C PHE A 455 -22.74 6.86 8.33
N ASP A 456 -22.02 6.15 9.20
CA ASP A 456 -21.70 6.59 10.56
C ASP A 456 -20.26 7.13 10.72
N HIS A 457 -19.34 6.67 9.87
CA HIS A 457 -17.92 7.02 9.97
C HIS A 457 -17.41 7.83 8.79
N TRP A 458 -17.71 7.39 7.56
CA TRP A 458 -17.25 8.04 6.34
C TRP A 458 -18.26 9.11 5.88
N GLN A 459 -17.79 10.30 5.52
CA GLN A 459 -18.65 11.42 5.14
C GLN A 459 -19.21 11.27 3.72
N GLN A 460 -20.19 10.38 3.60
CA GLN A 460 -20.71 9.91 2.33
C GLN A 460 -22.23 10.04 2.26
N VAL A 461 -22.74 10.03 1.03
CA VAL A 461 -24.17 10.01 0.71
C VAL A 461 -24.39 9.25 -0.59
N VAL A 462 -25.49 8.51 -0.68
CA VAL A 462 -25.94 7.85 -1.92
C VAL A 462 -27.24 8.49 -2.38
N CYS A 463 -27.44 8.56 -3.70
CA CYS A 463 -28.69 9.03 -4.28
C CYS A 463 -29.85 8.10 -3.94
N LYS A 464 -31.04 8.68 -3.83
CA LYS A 464 -32.28 7.98 -3.48
C LYS A 464 -32.69 6.94 -4.53
N GLU A 465 -32.46 7.25 -5.80
CA GLU A 465 -32.89 6.43 -6.93
C GLU A 465 -31.67 5.85 -7.65
N SER A 466 -31.82 4.62 -8.16
CA SER A 466 -30.84 4.02 -9.06
C SER A 466 -30.91 4.66 -10.45
N LEU A 467 -29.82 4.61 -11.20
CA LEU A 467 -29.79 5.03 -12.60
C LEU A 467 -30.81 4.25 -13.43
N THR A 468 -31.78 5.00 -14.00
CA THR A 468 -32.82 4.47 -14.88
C THR A 468 -32.38 4.54 -16.33
N GLY A 469 -32.65 3.48 -17.10
CA GLY A 469 -32.31 3.42 -18.53
C GLY A 469 -31.02 2.65 -18.85
N SER A 470 -30.70 2.55 -20.13
CA SER A 470 -29.48 1.88 -20.63
C SER A 470 -28.26 2.80 -20.61
N ARG A 471 -28.46 4.10 -20.79
CA ARG A 471 -27.45 5.16 -20.75
C ARG A 471 -27.91 6.26 -19.81
N SER A 472 -26.98 6.80 -19.03
CA SER A 472 -27.24 7.90 -18.09
C SER A 472 -26.05 8.83 -18.03
N TYR A 473 -26.32 10.12 -17.86
CA TYR A 473 -25.32 11.17 -17.73
C TYR A 473 -25.73 12.16 -16.63
N TRP A 474 -24.78 12.65 -15.85
CA TRP A 474 -25.00 13.78 -14.95
C TRP A 474 -23.71 14.56 -14.78
N GLU A 475 -23.83 15.81 -14.35
CA GLU A 475 -22.71 16.70 -14.04
C GLU A 475 -22.71 17.01 -12.54
N VAL A 476 -21.53 17.20 -11.97
CA VAL A 476 -21.34 17.53 -10.57
C VAL A 476 -20.41 18.73 -10.50
N ASP A 477 -20.95 19.84 -10.00
CA ASP A 477 -20.15 21.00 -9.63
C ASP A 477 -19.62 20.80 -8.20
N TRP A 478 -18.33 21.06 -7.98
CA TRP A 478 -17.74 20.94 -6.66
C TRP A 478 -16.78 22.07 -6.34
N ARG A 479 -16.64 22.35 -5.04
CA ARG A 479 -15.73 23.37 -4.48
C ARG A 479 -15.21 22.91 -3.13
N GLY A 480 -14.00 23.30 -2.80
CA GLY A 480 -13.35 22.96 -1.53
C GLY A 480 -12.15 22.06 -1.74
N THR A 481 -11.84 21.23 -0.75
CA THR A 481 -10.56 20.51 -0.72
C THR A 481 -10.57 19.22 -1.54
N GLU A 482 -11.54 18.35 -1.29
CA GLU A 482 -11.58 17.02 -1.90
C GLU A 482 -12.98 16.37 -1.83
N ILE A 483 -13.31 15.63 -2.89
CA ILE A 483 -14.55 14.87 -3.02
C ILE A 483 -14.31 13.52 -3.69
N ASP A 484 -15.24 12.60 -3.52
CA ASP A 484 -15.36 11.40 -4.33
C ASP A 484 -16.67 11.47 -5.12
N ILE A 485 -16.60 11.17 -6.42
CA ILE A 485 -17.77 10.99 -7.29
C ILE A 485 -17.81 9.54 -7.73
N ALA A 486 -18.82 8.81 -7.28
CA ALA A 486 -18.88 7.37 -7.45
C ALA A 486 -20.21 6.88 -8.01
N VAL A 487 -20.17 5.65 -8.54
CA VAL A 487 -21.34 4.80 -8.69
C VAL A 487 -21.16 3.56 -7.83
N THR A 488 -22.22 3.13 -7.16
CA THR A 488 -22.17 1.98 -6.25
C THR A 488 -23.42 1.12 -6.34
N TYR A 489 -23.28 -0.17 -6.01
CA TYR A 489 -24.43 -1.01 -5.71
C TYR A 489 -25.03 -0.67 -4.35
N ARG A 490 -26.33 -0.96 -4.20
CA ARG A 490 -27.07 -0.63 -2.97
C ARG A 490 -26.44 -1.25 -1.72
N GLY A 491 -25.90 -2.46 -1.86
CA GLY A 491 -25.35 -3.28 -0.78
C GLY A 491 -23.93 -2.95 -0.31
N ILE A 492 -23.40 -1.74 -0.57
CA ILE A 492 -22.18 -1.25 0.08
C ILE A 492 -22.38 -1.17 1.60
N ARG A 493 -21.35 -1.54 2.37
CA ARG A 493 -21.41 -1.50 3.84
C ARG A 493 -21.45 -0.05 4.33
N ARG A 494 -22.23 0.22 5.38
CA ARG A 494 -22.51 1.59 5.85
C ARG A 494 -21.88 1.93 7.19
N LYS A 495 -21.47 0.92 7.97
CA LYS A 495 -21.13 1.07 9.38
C LYS A 495 -19.67 0.75 9.66
N GLY A 496 -19.00 1.63 10.40
CA GLY A 496 -17.61 1.49 10.84
C GLY A 496 -16.58 2.10 9.89
N ASN A 497 -15.32 2.02 10.30
CA ASN A 497 -14.16 2.66 9.65
C ASN A 497 -13.40 1.75 8.67
N ALA A 498 -13.94 0.58 8.35
CA ALA A 498 -13.32 -0.34 7.41
C ALA A 498 -13.36 0.22 5.98
N ASN A 499 -12.36 -0.14 5.18
CA ASN A 499 -12.28 0.20 3.76
C ASN A 499 -13.54 -0.22 2.99
N ASP A 500 -14.15 -1.36 3.34
CA ASP A 500 -15.38 -1.86 2.71
C ASP A 500 -16.56 -0.88 2.77
N CYS A 501 -16.52 0.10 3.68
CA CYS A 501 -17.56 1.11 3.84
C CYS A 501 -17.27 2.41 3.08
N SER A 502 -16.05 2.58 2.55
CA SER A 502 -15.62 3.77 1.81
C SER A 502 -15.77 3.56 0.30
N LEU A 503 -16.29 4.56 -0.42
CA LEU A 503 -16.50 4.54 -1.86
C LEU A 503 -15.17 4.32 -2.60
N GLY A 504 -15.17 3.41 -3.57
CA GLY A 504 -13.99 2.97 -4.33
C GLY A 504 -13.13 1.90 -3.62
N TRP A 505 -13.13 1.86 -2.29
CA TRP A 505 -12.31 0.93 -1.49
C TRP A 505 -12.99 -0.44 -1.24
N ASN A 506 -13.85 -0.84 -2.18
CA ASN A 506 -14.55 -2.12 -2.20
C ASN A 506 -14.90 -2.51 -3.64
N GLU A 507 -15.35 -3.75 -3.83
CA GLU A 507 -15.72 -4.28 -5.15
C GLU A 507 -17.10 -3.79 -5.65
N LYS A 508 -17.87 -3.11 -4.80
CA LYS A 508 -19.24 -2.66 -5.09
C LYS A 508 -19.33 -1.19 -5.50
N SER A 509 -18.20 -0.50 -5.63
CA SER A 509 -18.17 0.92 -5.98
C SER A 509 -16.99 1.27 -6.88
N TRP A 510 -17.23 2.20 -7.80
CA TRP A 510 -16.24 2.78 -8.69
C TRP A 510 -16.25 4.28 -8.44
N SER A 511 -15.13 4.82 -7.94
CA SER A 511 -15.05 6.20 -7.48
C SER A 511 -14.00 6.98 -8.27
N LEU A 512 -14.30 8.24 -8.58
CA LEU A 512 -13.33 9.24 -8.98
C LEU A 512 -13.10 10.19 -7.79
N TYR A 513 -11.94 10.07 -7.17
CA TYR A 513 -11.43 11.04 -6.22
C TYR A 513 -10.97 12.29 -6.95
N CYS A 514 -11.43 13.46 -6.50
CA CYS A 514 -11.08 14.78 -7.03
C CYS A 514 -10.56 15.66 -5.89
N SER A 515 -9.42 16.30 -6.09
CA SER A 515 -8.90 17.38 -5.23
C SER A 515 -8.41 18.55 -6.09
N GLU A 516 -8.05 19.68 -5.45
CA GLU A 516 -7.49 20.82 -6.18
C GLU A 516 -6.16 20.46 -6.89
N SER A 517 -5.47 19.42 -6.42
CA SER A 517 -4.11 19.06 -6.83
C SER A 517 -3.99 17.77 -7.64
N SER A 518 -4.94 16.84 -7.49
CA SER A 518 -4.85 15.52 -8.11
C SER A 518 -6.20 14.83 -8.24
N PHE A 519 -6.34 14.03 -9.30
CA PHE A 519 -7.50 13.20 -9.58
C PHE A 519 -7.06 11.74 -9.60
N SER A 520 -7.89 10.84 -9.07
CA SER A 520 -7.58 9.41 -9.05
C SER A 520 -8.84 8.58 -9.17
N PHE A 521 -8.78 7.53 -9.97
CA PHE A 521 -9.83 6.51 -10.02
C PHE A 521 -9.56 5.43 -8.97
N VAL A 522 -10.57 5.04 -8.21
CA VAL A 522 -10.48 4.04 -7.14
C VAL A 522 -11.57 2.99 -7.30
N HIS A 523 -11.17 1.71 -7.33
CA HIS A 523 -12.07 0.56 -7.34
C HIS A 523 -11.37 -0.68 -6.76
N ALA A 524 -12.09 -1.50 -5.98
CA ALA A 524 -11.57 -2.74 -5.41
C ALA A 524 -10.23 -2.57 -4.67
N ASN A 525 -10.11 -1.50 -3.87
CA ASN A 525 -8.89 -1.10 -3.15
C ASN A 525 -7.67 -0.78 -4.04
N LYS A 526 -7.89 -0.57 -5.35
CA LYS A 526 -6.86 -0.15 -6.30
C LYS A 526 -7.11 1.28 -6.72
N ARG A 527 -6.10 2.13 -6.55
CA ARG A 527 -6.08 3.54 -6.97
C ARG A 527 -5.28 3.66 -8.27
N LYS A 528 -5.73 4.52 -9.18
CA LYS A 528 -5.02 4.90 -10.40
C LYS A 528 -5.07 6.42 -10.55
N ASP A 529 -3.91 7.06 -10.48
CA ASP A 529 -3.83 8.52 -10.65
C ASP A 529 -4.06 8.94 -12.09
N ILE A 530 -4.70 10.10 -12.25
CA ILE A 530 -5.11 10.68 -13.53
C ILE A 530 -4.34 11.99 -13.71
N PRO A 531 -3.45 12.10 -14.72
CA PRO A 531 -2.51 13.22 -14.87
C PRO A 531 -3.15 14.47 -15.51
N VAL A 532 -4.44 14.71 -15.31
CA VAL A 532 -5.23 15.74 -16.01
C VAL A 532 -5.46 16.94 -15.08
N PRO A 533 -5.49 18.19 -15.60
CA PRO A 533 -5.75 19.39 -14.79
C PRO A 533 -7.05 19.32 -13.99
N SER A 534 -7.04 20.01 -12.85
CA SER A 534 -8.21 20.14 -11.97
C SER A 534 -9.36 20.85 -12.68
N SER A 535 -10.56 20.29 -12.50
CA SER A 535 -11.81 20.84 -13.01
C SER A 535 -12.83 20.90 -11.90
N SER A 536 -13.55 22.02 -11.82
CA SER A 536 -14.62 22.21 -10.84
C SER A 536 -15.94 21.54 -11.25
N ARG A 537 -16.05 21.04 -12.48
CA ARG A 537 -17.23 20.33 -12.98
C ARG A 537 -16.86 19.00 -13.61
N ILE A 538 -17.46 17.94 -13.08
CA ILE A 538 -17.22 16.56 -13.52
C ILE A 538 -18.49 15.98 -14.13
N GLY A 539 -18.38 15.50 -15.37
CA GLY A 539 -19.42 14.75 -16.06
C GLY A 539 -19.22 13.26 -15.85
N VAL A 540 -20.27 12.53 -15.48
CA VAL A 540 -20.24 11.08 -15.33
C VAL A 540 -21.20 10.46 -16.33
N TYR A 541 -20.68 9.54 -17.14
CA TYR A 541 -21.44 8.82 -18.15
C TYR A 541 -21.42 7.32 -17.87
N VAL A 542 -22.60 6.69 -17.90
CA VAL A 542 -22.77 5.26 -17.72
C VAL A 542 -23.54 4.70 -18.91
N ASP A 543 -23.00 3.65 -19.55
CA ASP A 543 -23.71 2.80 -20.50
C ASP A 543 -23.72 1.37 -19.96
N ARG A 544 -24.86 0.96 -19.38
CA ARG A 544 -25.01 -0.35 -18.77
C ARG A 544 -25.00 -1.48 -19.79
N ALA A 545 -25.43 -1.22 -21.03
CA ALA A 545 -25.50 -2.23 -22.07
C ALA A 545 -24.10 -2.62 -22.60
N THR A 546 -23.17 -1.66 -22.63
CA THR A 546 -21.77 -1.89 -23.03
C THR A 546 -20.82 -2.05 -21.85
N GLY A 547 -21.32 -1.88 -20.61
CA GLY A 547 -20.52 -1.95 -19.41
C GLY A 547 -19.57 -0.76 -19.23
N THR A 548 -19.89 0.40 -19.81
CA THR A 548 -19.01 1.57 -19.76
C THR A 548 -19.37 2.47 -18.58
N LEU A 549 -18.36 2.86 -17.79
CA LEU A 549 -18.41 4.02 -16.90
C LEU A 549 -17.27 4.94 -17.26
N ALA A 550 -17.57 6.20 -17.53
CA ALA A 550 -16.60 7.20 -17.93
C ALA A 550 -16.81 8.51 -17.17
N PHE A 551 -15.69 9.16 -16.83
CA PHE A 551 -15.63 10.43 -16.14
C PHE A 551 -14.97 11.46 -17.06
N TYR A 552 -15.53 12.66 -17.07
CA TYR A 552 -15.10 13.75 -17.93
C TYR A 552 -14.91 15.03 -17.12
N SER A 553 -13.87 15.79 -17.45
CA SER A 553 -13.79 17.19 -17.07
C SER A 553 -14.66 17.98 -18.04
N VAL A 554 -15.57 18.78 -17.49
CA VAL A 554 -16.54 19.56 -18.27
C VAL A 554 -16.14 21.03 -18.19
N SER A 555 -15.67 21.58 -19.30
CA SER A 555 -15.35 23.01 -19.43
C SER A 555 -15.92 23.53 -20.76
N ASN A 556 -15.11 24.22 -21.57
CA ASN A 556 -15.47 24.51 -22.96
C ASN A 556 -15.43 23.26 -23.82
N ASP A 557 -14.57 22.30 -23.47
CA ASP A 557 -14.46 20.98 -24.12
C ASP A 557 -14.76 19.85 -23.13
N MET A 558 -15.19 18.69 -23.64
CA MET A 558 -15.38 17.45 -22.88
C MET A 558 -14.08 16.63 -22.89
N GLN A 559 -13.31 16.70 -21.81
CA GLN A 559 -12.06 15.97 -21.69
C GLN A 559 -12.24 14.67 -20.91
N LEU A 560 -11.95 13.52 -21.52
CA LEU A 560 -12.00 12.22 -20.84
C LEU A 560 -10.94 12.15 -19.73
N LEU A 561 -11.38 11.93 -18.49
CA LEU A 561 -10.52 11.73 -17.33
C LEU A 561 -10.19 10.24 -17.16
N HIS A 562 -11.24 9.40 -17.16
CA HIS A 562 -11.09 7.97 -16.97
C HIS A 562 -12.27 7.22 -17.60
N LYS A 563 -12.00 6.05 -18.19
CA LYS A 563 -13.02 5.12 -18.70
C LYS A 563 -12.69 3.73 -18.20
N VAL A 564 -13.69 3.06 -17.63
CA VAL A 564 -13.64 1.65 -17.25
C VAL A 564 -14.72 0.89 -18.02
N ASN A 565 -14.35 -0.33 -18.43
CA ASN A 565 -15.28 -1.30 -18.99
C ASN A 565 -15.42 -2.44 -17.99
N THR A 566 -16.63 -2.64 -17.48
CA THR A 566 -16.96 -3.64 -16.47
C THR A 566 -18.38 -4.16 -16.65
N THR A 567 -18.67 -5.34 -16.10
CA THR A 567 -20.01 -5.92 -16.14
C THR A 567 -20.79 -5.53 -14.88
N PHE A 568 -21.81 -4.68 -15.04
CA PHE A 568 -22.67 -4.30 -13.92
C PHE A 568 -23.73 -5.38 -13.65
N THR A 569 -23.68 -5.96 -12.46
CA THR A 569 -24.55 -7.08 -12.03
C THR A 569 -25.79 -6.62 -11.27
N GLU A 570 -25.78 -5.39 -10.74
CA GLU A 570 -26.87 -4.82 -9.94
C GLU A 570 -27.22 -3.40 -10.41
N PRO A 571 -28.37 -2.83 -9.99
CA PRO A 571 -28.67 -1.42 -10.20
C PRO A 571 -27.61 -0.51 -9.57
N LEU A 572 -27.16 0.49 -10.33
CA LEU A 572 -26.16 1.46 -9.91
C LEU A 572 -26.82 2.68 -9.29
N TYR A 573 -26.23 3.18 -8.21
CA TYR A 573 -26.64 4.40 -7.52
C TYR A 573 -25.47 5.39 -7.55
N PRO A 574 -25.68 6.64 -8.00
CA PRO A 574 -24.69 7.68 -7.81
C PRO A 574 -24.44 7.92 -6.33
N ALA A 575 -23.20 8.15 -5.96
CA ALA A 575 -22.76 8.29 -4.59
C ALA A 575 -21.62 9.29 -4.50
N PHE A 576 -21.52 9.96 -3.36
CA PHE A 576 -20.55 11.03 -3.18
C PHE A 576 -19.95 10.97 -1.78
N SER A 577 -18.64 11.15 -1.70
CA SER A 577 -17.96 11.54 -0.46
C SER A 577 -17.59 13.01 -0.56
N VAL A 578 -17.74 13.74 0.53
CA VAL A 578 -17.32 15.16 0.60
C VAL A 578 -16.39 15.26 1.79
N TRP A 579 -15.24 15.91 1.63
CA TRP A 579 -14.20 15.96 2.65
C TRP A 579 -13.68 17.38 2.85
N GLY A 580 -13.28 17.72 4.07
CA GLY A 580 -12.85 19.07 4.45
C GLY A 580 -14.00 20.04 4.70
N PHE A 581 -13.89 20.85 5.75
CA PHE A 581 -14.96 21.78 6.15
C PHE A 581 -15.18 22.85 5.08
N GLY A 582 -16.45 23.08 4.71
CA GLY A 582 -16.82 24.02 3.66
C GLY A 582 -16.85 23.43 2.26
N THR A 583 -16.28 22.23 2.06
CA THR A 583 -16.36 21.53 0.76
C THR A 583 -17.82 21.21 0.44
N THR A 584 -18.19 21.46 -0.82
CA THR A 584 -19.56 21.37 -1.30
C THR A 584 -19.60 20.70 -2.67
N ILE A 585 -20.62 19.86 -2.86
CA ILE A 585 -21.02 19.34 -4.17
C ILE A 585 -22.41 19.86 -4.52
N ARG A 586 -22.68 19.98 -5.83
CA ARG A 586 -23.95 20.39 -6.40
C ARG A 586 -24.23 19.60 -7.69
N LEU A 587 -25.44 19.06 -7.80
CA LEU A 587 -25.93 18.18 -8.87
C LEU A 587 -26.78 18.93 -9.90
#